data_AF-A0A1C3N405-F1
#
_entry.id   AF-A0A1C3N405-F1
#
_cell.length_a   1.000
_cell.length_b   1.000
_cell.length_c   1.000
_cell.angle_alpha   90.00
_cell.angle_beta   90.00
_cell.angle_gamma   90.00
#
_symmetry.space_group_name_H-M   'P 1'
#
loop_
_entity.id
_entity.type
_entity.pdbx_description
1 polymer ?
#
loop_
_entity_poly.entity_id
_entity_poly.type
_entity_poly.pdbx_seq_one_letter_code
_entity_poly.pdbx_strand_id
1 'polypeptide(L)'
;MAATAPGGTFQMREPFAFATDPADLLDEAAPSNPTTRPPSGSTTRPPGRRRRSAGKIEAPSGRTARLGKNGRVTSPRDLVLLGSTGSVGTQAVDIVRRNPDRFRVVALGAGGGNVELLAGQALELGVDAVGVAKASAAQDLQLAFYAEASRRGWATGDFKLPKIVAGPDAMAELAQWPCDVVLNGVVGSLGLAPTLAALRAGRTLALANKESLVAGGALVKAAVTRAGQIVPVDSEHSALAQCLRGGTRGEVRRLIVTASGGPFRGRRRDELTEVTPEQALAHPTWNMGPVVTINSATMVNKALEVIEAHELFDVPYADITVMVHPQSVIHSMVEFTDGSTLAQASPPDMRLPIALGLGWPDRVPDAAAAVDWTASHTWEFAPLDDEAFPAVALAKAAGEAGRCRPAVYNAANEECVAAFVAGRLPFLGIVDTLARVLEDAPDFDEPGTVEDVLAAESWARTHAQKIITGSVEGA
;
A
#
# COMPACT_ATOMS: atom_id res chain seq x y z
N MET A 1 -55.44 -5.90 20.26
CA MET A 1 -54.55 -5.73 21.42
C MET A 1 -53.12 -5.81 20.91
N ALA A 2 -52.35 -4.78 21.19
CA ALA A 2 -50.97 -4.59 20.76
C ALA A 2 -49.99 -5.45 21.60
N ALA A 3 -48.89 -5.87 20.98
CA ALA A 3 -47.61 -6.22 21.64
C ALA A 3 -46.52 -6.27 20.54
N THR A 4 -45.86 -5.16 20.24
CA THR A 4 -44.51 -4.77 20.72
C THR A 4 -43.39 -5.72 20.29
N ALA A 5 -42.70 -5.35 19.21
CA ALA A 5 -41.37 -5.84 18.85
C ALA A 5 -40.30 -5.18 19.73
N PRO A 6 -39.22 -5.88 20.12
CA PRO A 6 -38.05 -5.23 20.68
C PRO A 6 -37.17 -4.71 19.54
N GLY A 7 -37.13 -3.38 19.40
CA GLY A 7 -36.14 -2.69 18.58
C GLY A 7 -34.77 -2.81 19.22
N GLY A 8 -33.90 -3.61 18.60
CA GLY A 8 -32.46 -3.50 18.78
C GLY A 8 -31.94 -2.44 17.82
N THR A 9 -31.68 -1.24 18.31
CA THR A 9 -30.87 -0.24 17.61
C THR A 9 -29.47 -0.84 17.43
N PHE A 10 -29.18 -1.32 16.22
CA PHE A 10 -27.83 -1.62 15.77
C PHE A 10 -27.09 -0.28 15.72
N GLN A 11 -26.25 -0.01 16.73
CA GLN A 11 -25.31 1.10 16.66
C GLN A 11 -24.36 0.81 15.51
N MET A 12 -24.44 1.60 14.44
CA MET A 12 -23.42 1.62 13.41
C MET A 12 -22.09 2.00 14.07
N ARG A 13 -21.15 1.05 14.08
CA ARG A 13 -19.76 1.30 14.44
C ARG A 13 -19.16 2.16 13.33
N GLU A 14 -18.50 3.25 13.70
CA GLU A 14 -17.83 4.14 12.74
C GLU A 14 -16.86 3.34 11.85
N PRO A 15 -16.99 3.40 10.52
CA PRO A 15 -16.04 2.74 9.64
C PRO A 15 -14.79 3.60 9.46
N PHE A 16 -13.66 2.98 9.81
CA PHE A 16 -12.25 3.26 9.55
C PHE A 16 -11.87 4.55 8.81
N ALA A 17 -11.00 5.26 9.51
CA ALA A 17 -10.38 6.48 9.10
C ALA A 17 -9.07 6.22 8.35
N PHE A 18 -8.99 6.75 7.15
CA PHE A 18 -7.84 7.57 6.84
C PHE A 18 -8.01 8.90 7.58
N ALA A 19 -6.91 9.51 8.01
CA ALA A 19 -6.93 10.93 8.35
C ALA A 19 -7.11 11.73 7.04
N THR A 20 -8.33 11.67 6.49
CA THR A 20 -8.74 12.44 5.30
C THR A 20 -9.47 13.70 5.71
N ASP A 21 -9.99 13.79 6.93
CA ASP A 21 -10.49 15.06 7.45
C ASP A 21 -9.29 15.94 7.86
N PRO A 22 -9.11 17.14 7.27
CA PRO A 22 -8.15 18.11 7.77
C PRO A 22 -8.28 18.41 9.26
N ALA A 23 -9.47 18.18 9.86
CA ALA A 23 -9.72 18.33 11.30
C ALA A 23 -8.98 17.29 12.15
N ASP A 24 -8.84 16.04 11.68
CA ASP A 24 -8.18 14.96 12.42
C ASP A 24 -6.65 15.17 12.55
N LEU A 25 -6.08 16.04 11.71
CA LEU A 25 -4.65 16.37 11.71
C LEU A 25 -4.30 17.56 12.63
N LEU A 26 -5.29 18.27 13.16
CA LEU A 26 -5.08 19.50 13.94
C LEU A 26 -5.04 19.27 15.46
N ASP A 27 -5.47 18.11 15.96
CA ASP A 27 -5.66 17.89 17.41
C ASP A 27 -4.44 17.31 18.15
N GLU A 28 -3.35 16.94 17.47
CA GLU A 28 -2.15 16.37 18.12
C GLU A 28 -0.97 17.35 18.32
N ALA A 29 -1.19 18.67 18.31
CA ALA A 29 -0.10 19.62 18.53
C ALA A 29 -0.46 20.79 19.46
N ALA A 30 -0.71 20.53 20.74
CA ALA A 30 -0.48 21.55 21.78
C ALA A 30 -0.30 20.94 23.19
N PRO A 31 0.89 21.05 23.81
CA PRO A 31 0.99 20.99 25.26
C PRO A 31 0.40 22.27 25.86
N SER A 32 -0.63 22.11 26.68
CA SER A 32 -1.27 23.17 27.46
C SER A 32 -0.27 23.86 28.39
N ASN A 33 -0.16 25.19 28.32
CA ASN A 33 0.42 25.98 29.41
C ASN A 33 -0.38 27.29 29.60
N PRO A 34 -0.86 27.61 30.81
CA PRO A 34 -1.72 28.77 31.05
C PRO A 34 -0.86 29.98 31.45
N THR A 35 -1.10 31.16 30.87
CA THR A 35 -0.64 32.42 31.49
C THR A 35 -1.48 33.62 31.02
N THR A 36 -2.30 34.08 31.97
CA THR A 36 -2.53 35.48 32.38
C THR A 36 -2.45 36.62 31.35
N ARG A 37 -3.60 37.26 31.13
CA ARG A 37 -3.77 38.55 30.44
C ARG A 37 -3.91 39.69 31.47
N PRO A 38 -3.40 40.90 31.19
CA PRO A 38 -4.05 42.12 31.68
C PRO A 38 -4.29 43.16 30.55
N PRO A 39 -5.07 44.23 30.83
CA PRO A 39 -6.07 44.73 29.89
C PRO A 39 -5.71 46.01 29.11
N SER A 40 -6.62 46.30 28.18
CA SER A 40 -6.75 47.45 27.30
C SER A 40 -6.72 48.83 27.97
N GLY A 41 -6.04 49.79 27.33
CA GLY A 41 -6.18 51.22 27.56
C GLY A 41 -6.70 51.93 26.31
N SER A 42 -7.85 52.59 26.46
CA SER A 42 -8.50 53.45 25.46
C SER A 42 -8.10 54.91 25.65
N THR A 43 -7.87 55.67 24.57
CA THR A 43 -8.07 57.14 24.56
C THR A 43 -8.39 57.65 23.16
N THR A 44 -9.24 58.67 23.11
CA THR A 44 -10.04 59.19 22.00
C THR A 44 -9.62 60.62 21.57
N ARG A 45 -9.60 60.86 20.24
CA ARG A 45 -9.90 62.13 19.47
C ARG A 45 -8.96 63.38 19.66
N PRO A 46 -8.95 64.42 18.77
CA PRO A 46 -9.97 64.89 17.80
C PRO A 46 -9.42 65.33 16.38
N PRO A 47 -10.23 65.98 15.49
CA PRO A 47 -10.05 65.92 14.02
C PRO A 47 -9.41 67.17 13.39
N GLY A 48 -8.83 67.00 12.18
CA GLY A 48 -8.27 68.07 11.35
C GLY A 48 -8.58 67.88 9.86
N ARG A 49 -8.89 68.98 9.18
CA ARG A 49 -9.53 69.10 7.85
C ARG A 49 -8.69 68.66 6.64
N ARG A 50 -9.45 68.25 5.60
CA ARG A 50 -9.15 67.97 4.19
C ARG A 50 -8.03 68.78 3.52
N ARG A 51 -7.26 68.09 2.66
CA ARG A 51 -6.88 68.54 1.30
C ARG A 51 -6.65 67.33 0.39
N ARG A 52 -7.24 67.37 -0.82
CA ARG A 52 -7.05 66.39 -1.90
C ARG A 52 -5.74 66.70 -2.63
N SER A 53 -4.92 65.69 -2.86
CA SER A 53 -3.93 65.66 -3.94
C SER A 53 -3.75 64.21 -4.40
N ALA A 54 -3.79 64.01 -5.72
CA ALA A 54 -3.59 62.73 -6.37
C ALA A 54 -2.19 62.16 -6.03
N GLY A 55 -2.15 60.92 -5.56
CA GLY A 55 -0.94 60.20 -5.19
C GLY A 55 -1.10 58.72 -5.49
N LYS A 56 -0.05 58.15 -6.09
CA LYS A 56 0.10 56.77 -6.57
C LYS A 56 -0.48 55.72 -5.61
N ILE A 57 -1.14 54.71 -6.17
CA ILE A 57 -1.48 53.48 -5.45
C ILE A 57 -0.17 52.74 -5.23
N GLU A 58 0.41 52.88 -4.03
CA GLU A 58 1.44 51.98 -3.54
C GLU A 58 0.79 50.64 -3.19
N ALA A 59 1.28 49.57 -3.80
CA ALA A 59 0.93 48.20 -3.46
C ALA A 59 1.30 47.94 -1.99
N PRO A 60 0.48 47.23 -1.19
CA PRO A 60 0.84 46.88 0.17
C PRO A 60 2.13 46.06 0.14
N SER A 61 3.15 46.59 0.79
CA SER A 61 4.44 45.95 1.02
C SER A 61 4.25 44.52 1.53
N GLY A 62 4.86 43.58 0.82
CA GLY A 62 4.65 42.15 1.01
C GLY A 62 4.92 41.67 2.43
N ARG A 63 3.94 40.94 2.96
CA ARG A 63 4.23 39.68 3.61
C ARG A 63 4.22 38.63 2.53
N THR A 64 5.38 38.38 1.92
CA THR A 64 5.63 37.07 1.33
C THR A 64 5.45 36.06 2.47
N ALA A 65 4.34 35.32 2.42
CA ALA A 65 4.26 34.08 3.17
C ALA A 65 5.46 33.26 2.72
N ARG A 66 6.49 33.16 3.59
CA ARG A 66 7.53 32.18 3.38
C ARG A 66 6.81 30.84 3.35
N LEU A 67 6.72 30.24 2.16
CA LEU A 67 6.50 28.81 2.00
C LEU A 67 7.38 28.14 3.06
N GLY A 68 6.75 27.50 4.03
CA GLY A 68 7.45 26.85 5.12
C GLY A 68 8.49 25.93 4.51
N LYS A 69 9.78 26.20 4.76
CA LYS A 69 10.78 25.14 4.64
C LYS A 69 10.31 24.06 5.60
N ASN A 70 9.98 22.87 5.10
CA ASN A 70 9.72 21.70 5.94
C ASN A 70 10.84 21.66 6.98
N GLY A 71 10.51 22.00 8.23
CA GLY A 71 11.50 22.22 9.27
C GLY A 71 12.35 20.96 9.46
N ARG A 72 13.51 21.11 10.11
CA ARG A 72 14.24 19.96 10.64
C ARG A 72 13.25 19.16 11.51
N VAL A 73 13.05 17.89 11.18
CA VAL A 73 12.34 16.95 12.05
C VAL A 73 13.14 16.92 13.37
N THR A 74 12.48 17.14 14.49
CA THR A 74 13.16 17.28 15.80
C THR A 74 13.79 15.97 16.30
N SER A 75 13.36 14.84 15.74
CA SER A 75 13.95 13.50 15.92
C SER A 75 13.59 12.61 14.71
N PRO A 76 14.52 11.78 14.18
CA PRO A 76 14.19 10.81 13.13
C PRO A 76 13.07 9.86 13.56
N ARG A 77 12.22 9.45 12.60
CA ARG A 77 11.22 8.40 12.81
C ARG A 77 11.87 7.02 12.80
N ASP A 78 11.47 6.20 13.75
CA ASP A 78 11.94 4.82 13.86
C ASP A 78 11.13 3.89 12.97
N LEU A 79 11.83 3.10 12.16
CA LEU A 79 11.24 2.25 11.13
C LEU A 79 11.59 0.77 11.33
N VAL A 80 10.60 -0.09 11.13
CA VAL A 80 10.80 -1.53 10.89
C VAL A 80 10.50 -1.82 9.43
N LEU A 81 11.42 -2.47 8.72
CA LEU A 81 11.23 -2.84 7.32
C LEU A 81 11.11 -4.36 7.18
N LEU A 82 9.90 -4.85 6.89
CA LEU A 82 9.63 -6.27 6.65
C LEU A 82 9.67 -6.55 5.14
N GLY A 83 10.46 -7.55 4.73
CA GLY A 83 10.78 -7.78 3.32
C GLY A 83 11.91 -6.90 2.80
N SER A 84 12.91 -6.57 3.63
CA SER A 84 13.97 -5.59 3.32
C SER A 84 14.84 -5.94 2.10
N THR A 85 14.94 -7.23 1.76
CA THR A 85 15.70 -7.75 0.61
C THR A 85 14.86 -7.85 -0.67
N GLY A 86 13.57 -7.54 -0.61
CA GLY A 86 12.68 -7.49 -1.77
C GLY A 86 12.75 -6.16 -2.53
N SER A 87 11.96 -6.04 -3.60
CA SER A 87 11.90 -4.81 -4.43
C SER A 87 11.50 -3.57 -3.62
N VAL A 88 10.42 -3.66 -2.82
CA VAL A 88 9.97 -2.57 -1.95
C VAL A 88 11.00 -2.26 -0.87
N GLY A 89 11.49 -3.30 -0.18
CA GLY A 89 12.44 -3.15 0.92
C GLY A 89 13.76 -2.50 0.52
N THR A 90 14.35 -2.91 -0.61
CA THR A 90 15.61 -2.33 -1.11
C THR A 90 15.46 -0.86 -1.51
N GLN A 91 14.30 -0.48 -2.07
CA GLN A 91 13.97 0.92 -2.37
C GLN A 91 13.70 1.74 -1.10
N ALA A 92 13.07 1.15 -0.09
CA ALA A 92 12.90 1.79 1.22
C ALA A 92 14.26 2.06 1.89
N VAL A 93 15.19 1.09 1.83
CA VAL A 93 16.56 1.28 2.32
C VAL A 93 17.27 2.41 1.56
N ASP A 94 17.09 2.52 0.24
CA ASP A 94 17.62 3.65 -0.54
C ASP A 94 17.06 5.01 -0.07
N ILE A 95 15.75 5.10 0.19
CA ILE A 95 15.13 6.33 0.71
C ILE A 95 15.70 6.71 2.08
N VAL A 96 15.83 5.74 2.98
CA VAL A 96 16.40 5.97 4.32
C VAL A 96 17.84 6.46 4.23
N ARG A 97 18.67 5.82 3.40
CA ARG A 97 20.07 6.24 3.18
C ARG A 97 20.19 7.69 2.72
N ARG A 98 19.26 8.15 1.88
CA ARG A 98 19.21 9.53 1.38
C ARG A 98 18.63 10.54 2.39
N ASN A 99 18.00 10.07 3.48
CA ASN A 99 17.28 10.89 4.45
C ASN A 99 17.56 10.49 5.91
N PRO A 100 18.84 10.43 6.36
CA PRO A 100 19.20 9.97 7.70
C PRO A 100 18.76 10.90 8.84
N ASP A 101 18.46 12.17 8.52
CA ASP A 101 17.90 13.13 9.47
C ASP A 101 16.39 12.92 9.71
N ARG A 102 15.73 12.13 8.86
CA ARG A 102 14.28 11.86 8.93
C ARG A 102 13.95 10.46 9.38
N PHE A 103 14.81 9.48 9.07
CA PHE A 103 14.50 8.08 9.26
C PHE A 103 15.66 7.33 9.92
N ARG A 104 15.31 6.46 10.87
CA ARG A 104 16.23 5.52 11.51
C ARG A 104 15.60 4.14 11.45
N VAL A 105 16.31 3.16 10.89
CA VAL A 105 15.81 1.78 10.85
C VAL A 105 16.25 1.05 12.12
N VAL A 106 15.28 0.50 12.85
CA VAL A 106 15.52 -0.21 14.12
C VAL A 106 15.45 -1.71 13.97
N ALA A 107 14.73 -2.22 12.97
CA ALA A 107 14.75 -3.65 12.64
C ALA A 107 14.52 -3.94 11.15
N LEU A 108 15.08 -5.05 10.68
CA LEU A 108 14.91 -5.57 9.32
C LEU A 108 14.40 -7.00 9.34
N GLY A 109 13.40 -7.31 8.53
CA GLY A 109 12.91 -8.68 8.33
C GLY A 109 13.06 -9.11 6.87
N ALA A 110 13.39 -10.37 6.63
CA ALA A 110 13.36 -10.97 5.29
C ALA A 110 12.97 -12.45 5.30
N GLY A 111 12.72 -13.02 4.13
CA GLY A 111 12.36 -14.45 3.99
C GLY A 111 13.51 -15.43 4.30
N GLY A 112 14.77 -14.98 4.17
CA GLY A 112 15.97 -15.81 4.38
C GLY A 112 16.58 -16.39 3.11
N GLY A 113 16.17 -15.95 1.92
CA GLY A 113 16.76 -16.36 0.64
C GLY A 113 17.96 -15.52 0.17
N ASN A 114 18.25 -14.39 0.83
CA ASN A 114 19.36 -13.48 0.49
C ASN A 114 19.96 -12.90 1.77
N VAL A 115 20.62 -13.75 2.55
CA VAL A 115 21.11 -13.42 3.90
C VAL A 115 22.31 -12.47 3.87
N GLU A 116 23.10 -12.50 2.80
CA GLU A 116 24.24 -11.61 2.59
C GLU A 116 23.78 -10.16 2.42
N LEU A 117 22.75 -9.92 1.60
CA LEU A 117 22.16 -8.59 1.45
C LEU A 117 21.55 -8.12 2.78
N LEU A 118 20.84 -8.99 3.48
CA LEU A 118 20.23 -8.66 4.77
C LEU A 118 21.29 -8.25 5.81
N ALA A 119 22.38 -9.02 5.93
CA ALA A 119 23.49 -8.69 6.81
C ALA A 119 24.13 -7.35 6.41
N GLY A 120 24.39 -7.14 5.12
CA GLY A 120 24.92 -5.88 4.60
C GLY A 120 24.08 -4.66 4.97
N GLN A 121 22.76 -4.74 4.75
CA GLN A 121 21.80 -3.70 5.12
C GLN A 121 21.79 -3.44 6.64
N ALA A 122 21.72 -4.51 7.44
CA ALA A 122 21.64 -4.42 8.89
C ALA A 122 22.90 -3.78 9.51
N LEU A 123 24.09 -4.16 9.04
CA LEU A 123 25.35 -3.58 9.51
C LEU A 123 25.54 -2.13 9.07
N GLU A 124 25.04 -1.77 7.89
CA GLU A 124 25.10 -0.39 7.39
C GLU A 124 24.17 0.54 8.16
N LEU A 125 22.95 0.08 8.43
CA LEU A 125 21.94 0.89 9.09
C LEU A 125 22.05 0.85 10.62
N GLY A 126 22.89 -0.03 11.18
CA GLY A 126 23.12 -0.14 12.63
C GLY A 126 21.86 -0.56 13.40
N VAL A 127 21.09 -1.50 12.84
CA VAL A 127 19.77 -1.90 13.39
C VAL A 127 19.90 -2.69 14.69
N ASP A 128 18.85 -2.67 15.52
CA ASP A 128 18.84 -3.37 16.81
C ASP A 128 18.42 -4.85 16.67
N ALA A 129 17.60 -5.18 15.67
CA ALA A 129 17.12 -6.53 15.44
C ALA A 129 17.03 -6.91 13.95
N VAL A 130 17.22 -8.19 13.66
CA VAL A 130 17.07 -8.77 12.32
C VAL A 130 16.29 -10.08 12.40
N GLY A 131 15.35 -10.26 11.47
CA GLY A 131 14.43 -11.37 11.42
C GLY A 131 14.54 -12.16 10.12
N VAL A 132 14.54 -13.49 10.20
CA VAL A 132 14.42 -14.38 9.03
C VAL A 132 13.28 -15.37 9.18
N ALA A 133 12.37 -15.41 8.20
CA ALA A 133 11.22 -16.32 8.24
C ALA A 133 11.65 -17.80 8.17
N LYS A 134 12.67 -18.11 7.35
CA LYS A 134 13.23 -19.46 7.26
C LYS A 134 14.14 -19.74 8.45
N ALA A 135 13.67 -20.56 9.41
CA ALA A 135 14.45 -20.93 10.59
C ALA A 135 15.85 -21.49 10.26
N SER A 136 15.97 -22.27 9.18
CA SER A 136 17.25 -22.84 8.75
C SER A 136 18.26 -21.80 8.26
N ALA A 137 17.83 -20.57 7.93
CA ALA A 137 18.72 -19.51 7.45
C ALA A 137 19.41 -18.73 8.59
N ALA A 138 19.07 -19.02 9.86
CA ALA A 138 19.62 -18.28 11.01
C ALA A 138 21.15 -18.42 11.14
N GLN A 139 21.68 -19.64 10.91
CA GLN A 139 23.12 -19.90 10.95
C GLN A 139 23.84 -19.20 9.80
N ASP A 140 23.29 -19.30 8.58
CA ASP A 140 23.85 -18.63 7.40
C ASP A 140 23.87 -17.11 7.58
N LEU A 141 22.81 -16.54 8.17
CA LEU A 141 22.75 -15.11 8.52
C LEU A 141 23.83 -14.72 9.53
N GLN A 142 24.06 -15.54 10.56
CA GLN A 142 25.12 -15.28 11.53
C GLN A 142 26.51 -15.29 10.88
N LEU A 143 26.77 -16.24 9.98
CA LEU A 143 28.01 -16.28 9.20
C LEU A 143 28.14 -15.06 8.27
N ALA A 144 27.05 -14.65 7.62
CA ALA A 144 27.01 -13.46 6.77
C ALA A 144 27.35 -12.18 7.54
N PHE A 145 26.90 -12.05 8.79
CA PHE A 145 27.29 -10.94 9.67
C PHE A 145 28.80 -10.90 9.92
N TYR A 146 29.42 -12.04 10.26
CA TYR A 146 30.88 -12.08 10.47
C TYR A 146 31.66 -11.74 9.20
N ALA A 147 31.20 -12.25 8.05
CA ALA A 147 31.83 -11.98 6.76
C ALA A 147 31.72 -10.49 6.36
N GLU A 148 30.55 -9.87 6.56
CA GLU A 148 30.35 -8.44 6.29
C GLU A 148 31.15 -7.56 7.26
N ALA A 149 31.14 -7.87 8.57
CA ALA A 149 31.90 -7.15 9.57
C ALA A 149 33.41 -7.20 9.28
N SER A 150 33.92 -8.38 8.89
CA SER A 150 35.32 -8.57 8.48
C SER A 150 35.67 -7.72 7.25
N ARG A 151 34.78 -7.67 6.24
CA ARG A 151 34.96 -6.82 5.04
C ARG A 151 35.01 -5.34 5.38
N ARG A 152 34.33 -4.90 6.45
CA ARG A 152 34.34 -3.52 6.94
C ARG A 152 35.51 -3.18 7.86
N GLY A 153 36.41 -4.14 8.11
CA GLY A 153 37.56 -3.96 8.98
C GLY A 153 37.22 -4.00 10.48
N TRP A 154 36.04 -4.51 10.86
CA TRP A 154 35.63 -4.66 12.27
C TRP A 154 36.22 -5.91 12.91
N ALA A 155 37.53 -6.10 12.77
CA ALA A 155 38.25 -7.27 13.26
C ALA A 155 38.38 -7.32 14.80
N THR A 156 38.10 -6.21 15.49
CA THR A 156 38.29 -6.05 16.94
C THR A 156 37.04 -5.44 17.59
N GLY A 157 36.11 -6.28 18.06
CA GLY A 157 35.21 -6.02 19.20
C GLY A 157 34.24 -4.83 19.22
N ASP A 158 34.34 -3.88 18.30
CA ASP A 158 33.68 -2.57 18.41
C ASP A 158 32.28 -2.52 17.75
N PHE A 159 31.74 -3.66 17.32
CA PHE A 159 30.45 -3.71 16.63
C PHE A 159 29.40 -4.57 17.37
N LYS A 160 28.24 -3.96 17.63
CA LYS A 160 27.08 -4.62 18.26
C LYS A 160 26.30 -5.41 17.23
N LEU A 161 26.35 -6.74 17.30
CA LEU A 161 25.48 -7.60 16.48
C LEU A 161 24.01 -7.37 16.85
N PRO A 162 23.10 -7.29 15.86
CA PRO A 162 21.67 -7.17 16.12
C PRO A 162 21.12 -8.46 16.76
N LYS A 163 20.01 -8.34 17.50
CA LYS A 163 19.25 -9.52 17.95
C LYS A 163 18.74 -10.28 16.72
N ILE A 164 19.04 -11.57 16.62
CA ILE A 164 18.49 -12.43 15.56
C ILE A 164 17.19 -13.07 16.04
N VAL A 165 16.13 -12.90 15.25
CA VAL A 165 14.84 -13.60 15.38
C VAL A 165 14.69 -14.53 14.18
N ALA A 166 14.33 -15.79 14.40
CA ALA A 166 14.23 -16.76 13.31
C ALA A 166 12.99 -17.64 13.46
N GLY A 167 12.39 -17.99 12.32
CA GLY A 167 11.21 -18.84 12.25
C GLY A 167 9.99 -18.15 11.64
N PRO A 168 8.89 -18.90 11.47
CA PRO A 168 7.70 -18.42 10.76
C PRO A 168 7.11 -17.14 11.36
N ASP A 169 7.23 -16.97 12.68
CA ASP A 169 6.70 -15.82 13.41
C ASP A 169 7.64 -14.61 13.43
N ALA A 170 8.85 -14.71 12.85
CA ALA A 170 9.86 -13.66 12.96
C ALA A 170 9.38 -12.30 12.44
N MET A 171 8.60 -12.28 11.34
CA MET A 171 8.06 -11.02 10.81
C MET A 171 7.02 -10.41 11.77
N ALA A 172 6.18 -11.24 12.39
CA ALA A 172 5.17 -10.78 13.34
C ALA A 172 5.77 -10.33 14.68
N GLU A 173 6.87 -10.95 15.14
CA GLU A 173 7.64 -10.45 16.29
C GLU A 173 8.27 -9.09 15.97
N LEU A 174 8.92 -8.95 14.81
CA LEU A 174 9.53 -7.67 14.41
C LEU A 174 8.51 -6.56 14.18
N ALA A 175 7.31 -6.88 13.67
CA ALA A 175 6.24 -5.90 13.50
C ALA A 175 5.81 -5.23 14.81
N GLN A 176 6.06 -5.87 15.96
CA GLN A 176 5.75 -5.32 17.29
C GLN A 176 6.90 -4.52 17.90
N TRP A 177 8.10 -4.59 17.29
CA TRP A 177 9.31 -3.92 17.78
C TRP A 177 9.03 -2.42 18.02
N PRO A 178 9.59 -1.80 19.08
CA PRO A 178 9.38 -0.38 19.33
C PRO A 178 9.82 0.48 18.13
N CYS A 179 8.84 1.09 17.46
CA CYS A 179 9.04 1.97 16.31
C CYS A 179 7.80 2.86 16.10
N ASP A 180 7.91 3.80 15.16
CA ASP A 180 6.81 4.65 14.71
C ASP A 180 6.05 4.04 13.53
N VAL A 181 6.81 3.47 12.58
CA VAL A 181 6.28 2.94 11.31
C VAL A 181 6.81 1.53 11.03
N VAL A 182 5.91 0.65 10.61
CA VAL A 182 6.26 -0.66 10.04
C VAL A 182 5.94 -0.61 8.54
N LEU A 183 6.96 -0.78 7.71
CA LEU A 183 6.78 -1.04 6.28
C LEU A 183 6.60 -2.54 6.08
N ASN A 184 5.41 -2.97 5.69
CA ASN A 184 5.14 -4.36 5.36
C ASN A 184 5.23 -4.59 3.84
N GLY A 185 6.39 -5.08 3.39
CA GLY A 185 6.64 -5.52 2.01
C GLY A 185 6.85 -7.05 1.90
N VAL A 186 6.29 -7.83 2.83
CA VAL A 186 6.23 -9.30 2.72
C VAL A 186 5.32 -9.67 1.54
N VAL A 187 5.64 -10.73 0.80
CA VAL A 187 4.87 -11.15 -0.38
C VAL A 187 3.76 -12.12 0.03
N GLY A 188 2.59 -12.01 -0.62
CA GLY A 188 1.46 -12.93 -0.46
C GLY A 188 0.76 -12.81 0.90
N SER A 189 -0.08 -13.78 1.23
CA SER A 189 -0.87 -13.80 2.47
C SER A 189 -0.03 -13.96 3.75
N LEU A 190 1.25 -14.34 3.62
CA LEU A 190 2.20 -14.38 4.74
C LEU A 190 2.41 -13.00 5.40
N GLY A 191 2.09 -11.91 4.71
CA GLY A 191 2.11 -10.57 5.27
C GLY A 191 0.97 -10.29 6.26
N LEU A 192 -0.07 -11.12 6.34
CA LEU A 192 -1.24 -10.87 7.19
C LEU A 192 -0.88 -10.87 8.67
N ALA A 193 -0.19 -11.89 9.17
CA ALA A 193 0.22 -11.96 10.57
C ALA A 193 1.05 -10.73 11.02
N PRO A 194 2.11 -10.30 10.31
CA PRO A 194 2.82 -9.07 10.65
C PRO A 194 1.98 -7.80 10.50
N THR A 195 1.07 -7.72 9.53
CA THR A 195 0.08 -6.63 9.42
C THR A 195 -0.73 -6.50 10.70
N LEU A 196 -1.37 -7.59 11.17
CA LEU A 196 -2.18 -7.59 12.39
C LEU A 196 -1.34 -7.25 13.62
N ALA A 197 -0.11 -7.76 13.69
CA ALA A 197 0.80 -7.52 14.81
C ALA A 197 1.23 -6.05 14.90
N ALA A 198 1.56 -5.40 13.78
CA ALA A 198 1.88 -3.97 13.73
C ALA A 198 0.70 -3.10 14.19
N LEU A 199 -0.50 -3.41 13.70
CA LEU A 199 -1.72 -2.67 14.01
C LEU A 199 -2.09 -2.76 15.50
N ARG A 200 -2.06 -3.98 16.06
CA ARG A 200 -2.33 -4.24 17.48
C ARG A 200 -1.28 -3.58 18.39
N ALA A 201 -0.05 -3.45 17.93
CA ALA A 201 1.02 -2.73 18.64
C ALA A 201 0.92 -1.19 18.51
N GLY A 202 -0.12 -0.67 17.85
CA GLY A 202 -0.36 0.78 17.70
C GLY A 202 0.55 1.46 16.67
N ARG A 203 1.30 0.70 15.86
CA ARG A 203 2.25 1.24 14.87
C ARG A 203 1.50 1.82 13.68
N THR A 204 2.10 2.82 13.02
CA THR A 204 1.65 3.18 11.66
C THR A 204 2.08 2.06 10.71
N LEU A 205 1.16 1.53 9.93
CA LEU A 205 1.44 0.49 8.95
C LEU A 205 1.55 1.12 7.57
N ALA A 206 2.78 1.25 7.06
CA ALA A 206 3.01 1.50 5.64
C ALA A 206 2.83 0.18 4.89
N LEU A 207 1.70 -0.01 4.24
CA LEU A 207 1.28 -1.30 3.69
C LEU A 207 1.57 -1.37 2.20
N ALA A 208 2.55 -2.20 1.82
CA ALA A 208 2.85 -2.53 0.42
C ALA A 208 2.32 -3.91 0.01
N ASN A 209 2.00 -4.77 0.98
CA ASN A 209 1.42 -6.08 0.77
C ASN A 209 -0.10 -6.01 0.67
N LYS A 210 -0.61 -5.88 -0.56
CA LYS A 210 -2.06 -5.84 -0.85
C LYS A 210 -2.77 -7.12 -0.44
N GLU A 211 -2.09 -8.27 -0.51
CA GLU A 211 -2.67 -9.59 -0.24
C GLU A 211 -3.13 -9.74 1.22
N SER A 212 -2.53 -9.01 2.17
CA SER A 212 -3.05 -8.92 3.56
C SER A 212 -4.48 -8.39 3.60
N LEU A 213 -4.77 -7.34 2.83
CA LEU A 213 -6.11 -6.74 2.78
C LEU A 213 -7.06 -7.59 1.95
N VAL A 214 -6.59 -8.11 0.82
CA VAL A 214 -7.43 -8.99 -0.02
C VAL A 214 -7.85 -10.24 0.75
N ALA A 215 -6.92 -10.96 1.38
CA ALA A 215 -7.24 -12.22 2.02
C ALA A 215 -7.84 -12.05 3.43
N GLY A 216 -7.51 -10.96 4.13
CA GLY A 216 -7.81 -10.77 5.54
C GLY A 216 -8.48 -9.44 5.89
N GLY A 217 -9.16 -8.78 4.96
CA GLY A 217 -9.75 -7.45 5.12
C GLY A 217 -10.49 -7.25 6.45
N ALA A 218 -11.41 -8.16 6.79
CA ALA A 218 -12.14 -8.13 8.06
C ALA A 218 -11.25 -8.21 9.31
N LEU A 219 -10.18 -9.02 9.28
CA LEU A 219 -9.22 -9.14 10.37
C LEU A 219 -8.36 -7.90 10.51
N VAL A 220 -7.90 -7.34 9.37
CA VAL A 220 -7.13 -6.10 9.32
C VAL A 220 -7.96 -4.96 9.89
N LYS A 221 -9.22 -4.85 9.43
CA LYS A 221 -10.22 -3.91 9.93
C LYS A 221 -10.38 -4.05 11.45
N ALA A 222 -10.58 -5.25 11.97
CA ALA A 222 -10.70 -5.49 13.41
C ALA A 222 -9.42 -5.18 14.22
N ALA A 223 -8.24 -5.18 13.60
CA ALA A 223 -6.96 -4.95 14.26
C ALA A 223 -6.54 -3.47 14.33
N VAL A 224 -7.11 -2.59 13.50
CA VAL A 224 -6.82 -1.16 13.53
C VAL A 224 -7.34 -0.55 14.84
N THR A 225 -6.48 0.20 15.52
CA THR A 225 -6.72 0.76 16.86
C THR A 225 -6.94 2.27 16.86
N ARG A 226 -6.57 2.97 15.77
CA ARG A 226 -6.75 4.41 15.62
C ARG A 226 -6.99 4.81 14.17
N ALA A 227 -7.56 5.99 14.00
CA ALA A 227 -7.69 6.66 12.72
C ALA A 227 -6.34 6.86 12.01
N GLY A 228 -6.32 6.70 10.69
CA GLY A 228 -5.15 6.91 9.84
C GLY A 228 -3.98 5.98 10.13
N GLN A 229 -4.23 4.80 10.72
CA GLN A 229 -3.15 3.88 11.10
C GLN A 229 -2.51 3.17 9.90
N ILE A 230 -3.28 2.91 8.84
CA ILE A 230 -2.79 2.29 7.60
C ILE A 230 -2.49 3.38 6.58
N VAL A 231 -1.31 3.31 5.97
CA VAL A 231 -0.87 4.18 4.88
C VAL A 231 -0.53 3.30 3.68
N PRO A 232 -1.27 3.42 2.56
CA PRO A 232 -1.00 2.61 1.37
C PRO A 232 0.33 2.98 0.72
N VAL A 233 1.09 1.96 0.37
CA VAL A 233 2.35 2.05 -0.40
C VAL A 233 2.17 1.56 -1.83
N ASP A 234 1.10 0.83 -2.13
CA ASP A 234 0.75 0.57 -3.53
C ASP A 234 0.48 1.89 -4.27
N SER A 235 0.90 2.00 -5.52
CA SER A 235 1.04 3.28 -6.21
C SER A 235 -0.31 3.96 -6.43
N GLU A 236 -1.30 3.17 -6.81
CA GLU A 236 -2.69 3.55 -7.05
C GLU A 236 -3.35 4.03 -5.75
N HIS A 237 -3.21 3.28 -4.67
CA HIS A 237 -3.84 3.58 -3.39
C HIS A 237 -3.13 4.73 -2.68
N SER A 238 -1.81 4.85 -2.84
CA SER A 238 -1.05 6.02 -2.43
C SER A 238 -1.51 7.28 -3.17
N ALA A 239 -1.83 7.17 -4.45
CA ALA A 239 -2.44 8.23 -5.25
C ALA A 239 -3.85 8.58 -4.75
N LEU A 240 -4.71 7.59 -4.52
CA LEU A 240 -6.05 7.78 -3.94
C LEU A 240 -5.97 8.47 -2.58
N ALA A 241 -5.10 8.00 -1.67
CA ALA A 241 -4.91 8.61 -0.36
C ALA A 241 -4.45 10.08 -0.44
N GLN A 242 -3.62 10.43 -1.43
CA GLN A 242 -3.25 11.83 -1.67
C GLN A 242 -4.42 12.66 -2.19
N CYS A 243 -5.20 12.14 -3.14
CA CYS A 243 -6.37 12.83 -3.69
C CYS A 243 -7.48 13.02 -2.65
N LEU A 244 -7.70 12.03 -1.78
CA LEU A 244 -8.71 12.08 -0.73
C LEU A 244 -8.42 13.14 0.34
N ARG A 245 -7.21 13.71 0.41
CA ARG A 245 -6.93 14.89 1.25
C ARG A 245 -7.53 16.18 0.69
N GLY A 246 -8.05 16.15 -0.54
CA GLY A 246 -8.68 17.29 -1.22
C GLY A 246 -10.18 17.44 -0.96
N GLY A 247 -10.79 16.55 -0.17
CA GLY A 247 -12.20 16.61 0.19
C GLY A 247 -12.53 15.67 1.34
N THR A 248 -13.80 15.63 1.73
CA THR A 248 -14.32 14.75 2.79
C THR A 248 -14.90 13.48 2.21
N ARG A 249 -15.07 12.46 3.06
CA ARG A 249 -15.60 11.16 2.64
C ARG A 249 -16.99 11.24 2.00
N GLY A 250 -17.87 12.09 2.53
CA GLY A 250 -19.24 12.26 2.00
C GLY A 250 -19.30 12.96 0.64
N GLU A 251 -18.21 13.58 0.21
CA GLU A 251 -18.10 14.25 -1.09
C GLU A 251 -17.52 13.32 -2.16
N VAL A 252 -17.03 12.13 -1.80
CA VAL A 252 -16.51 11.16 -2.76
C VAL A 252 -17.67 10.48 -3.49
N ARG A 253 -17.65 10.56 -4.82
CA ARG A 253 -18.61 9.85 -5.67
C ARG A 253 -18.03 8.53 -6.18
N ARG A 254 -16.76 8.52 -6.58
CA ARG A 254 -16.13 7.36 -7.23
C ARG A 254 -14.62 7.38 -7.08
N LEU A 255 -14.02 6.21 -6.91
CA LEU A 255 -12.58 6.01 -7.06
C LEU A 255 -12.29 5.53 -8.47
N ILE A 256 -11.25 6.10 -9.10
CA ILE A 256 -10.78 5.67 -10.41
C ILE A 256 -9.38 5.09 -10.25
N VAL A 257 -9.29 3.76 -10.34
CA VAL A 257 -8.05 3.00 -10.21
C VAL A 257 -7.46 2.80 -11.60
N THR A 258 -6.34 3.45 -11.90
CA THR A 258 -5.75 3.37 -13.24
C THR A 258 -4.88 2.13 -13.40
N ALA A 259 -4.88 1.48 -14.57
CA ALA A 259 -4.03 0.34 -14.91
C ALA A 259 -3.11 0.66 -16.09
N SER A 260 -1.91 0.08 -16.16
CA SER A 260 -1.08 0.18 -17.39
C SER A 260 -1.74 -0.51 -18.61
N GLY A 261 -2.61 -1.48 -18.35
CA GLY A 261 -3.21 -2.38 -19.35
C GLY A 261 -2.34 -3.60 -19.69
N GLY A 262 -1.12 -3.70 -19.14
CA GLY A 262 -0.21 -4.80 -19.40
C GLY A 262 0.26 -4.90 -20.87
N PRO A 263 1.03 -5.95 -21.22
CA PRO A 263 1.55 -6.16 -22.58
C PRO A 263 0.47 -6.44 -23.63
N PHE A 264 -0.75 -6.77 -23.22
CA PHE A 264 -1.82 -7.23 -24.09
C PHE A 264 -2.98 -6.25 -24.25
N ARG A 265 -2.82 -5.02 -23.74
CA ARG A 265 -3.79 -3.94 -23.93
C ARG A 265 -4.23 -3.82 -25.39
N GLY A 266 -5.54 -3.80 -25.61
CA GLY A 266 -6.16 -3.64 -26.93
C GLY A 266 -6.28 -4.93 -27.75
N ARG A 267 -5.78 -6.07 -27.25
CA ARG A 267 -6.06 -7.39 -27.84
C ARG A 267 -7.44 -7.87 -27.42
N ARG A 268 -8.14 -8.53 -28.34
CA ARG A 268 -9.40 -9.23 -28.06
C ARG A 268 -9.13 -10.57 -27.39
N ARG A 269 -10.14 -11.14 -26.72
CA ARG A 269 -10.04 -12.43 -26.04
C ARG A 269 -9.55 -13.57 -26.94
N ASP A 270 -10.06 -13.65 -28.17
CA ASP A 270 -9.69 -14.67 -29.17
C ASP A 270 -8.22 -14.60 -29.59
N GLU A 271 -7.61 -13.43 -29.46
CA GLU A 271 -6.20 -13.21 -29.77
C GLU A 271 -5.28 -13.67 -28.64
N LEU A 272 -5.77 -13.95 -27.43
CA LEU A 272 -4.96 -14.26 -26.24
C LEU A 272 -4.72 -15.77 -26.03
N THR A 273 -5.18 -16.62 -26.94
CA THR A 273 -5.16 -18.09 -26.82
C THR A 273 -3.74 -18.68 -26.82
N GLU A 274 -2.83 -18.13 -27.63
CA GLU A 274 -1.45 -18.63 -27.81
C GLU A 274 -0.40 -17.81 -27.05
N VAL A 275 -0.80 -17.05 -26.03
CA VAL A 275 0.13 -16.24 -25.23
C VAL A 275 1.11 -17.12 -24.46
N THR A 276 2.40 -16.81 -24.57
CA THR A 276 3.48 -17.52 -23.85
C THR A 276 3.92 -16.78 -22.58
N PRO A 277 4.58 -17.47 -21.63
CA PRO A 277 5.18 -16.83 -20.45
C PRO A 277 6.14 -15.70 -20.80
N GLU A 278 6.97 -15.86 -21.84
CA GLU A 278 7.94 -14.84 -22.27
C GLU A 278 7.23 -13.56 -22.73
N GLN A 279 6.14 -13.69 -23.48
CA GLN A 279 5.33 -12.56 -23.92
C GLN A 279 4.65 -11.86 -22.73
N ALA A 280 4.12 -12.62 -21.78
CA ALA A 280 3.45 -12.08 -20.61
C ALA A 280 4.42 -11.38 -19.64
N LEU A 281 5.69 -11.82 -19.59
CA LEU A 281 6.74 -11.21 -18.77
C LEU A 281 7.32 -9.91 -19.36
N ALA A 282 7.00 -9.57 -20.61
CA ALA A 282 7.50 -8.37 -21.29
C ALA A 282 6.68 -7.11 -20.95
N HIS A 283 6.68 -6.67 -19.69
CA HIS A 283 5.89 -5.50 -19.26
C HIS A 283 6.38 -4.19 -19.90
N PRO A 284 5.49 -3.34 -20.45
CA PRO A 284 5.87 -2.13 -21.20
C PRO A 284 6.36 -0.93 -20.35
N THR A 285 6.37 -1.01 -19.02
CA THR A 285 6.47 0.18 -18.15
C THR A 285 7.24 -0.12 -16.88
N TRP A 286 6.85 -1.18 -16.17
CA TRP A 286 7.37 -1.51 -14.86
C TRP A 286 8.32 -2.71 -14.92
N ASN A 287 9.42 -2.65 -14.17
CA ASN A 287 10.28 -3.80 -13.92
C ASN A 287 9.88 -4.43 -12.58
N MET A 288 9.20 -5.57 -12.64
CA MET A 288 8.56 -6.21 -11.49
C MET A 288 8.89 -7.69 -11.41
N GLY A 289 8.63 -8.31 -10.25
CA GLY A 289 8.74 -9.76 -10.09
C GLY A 289 7.75 -10.52 -10.99
N PRO A 290 8.04 -11.78 -11.35
CA PRO A 290 7.28 -12.53 -12.34
C PRO A 290 5.79 -12.64 -12.01
N VAL A 291 5.43 -12.87 -10.73
CA VAL A 291 4.01 -12.98 -10.32
C VAL A 291 3.22 -11.71 -10.60
N VAL A 292 3.74 -10.55 -10.18
CA VAL A 292 3.08 -9.25 -10.41
C VAL A 292 3.01 -8.93 -11.90
N THR A 293 4.05 -9.30 -12.66
CA THR A 293 4.08 -9.11 -14.11
C THR A 293 3.01 -9.94 -14.82
N ILE A 294 2.86 -11.23 -14.49
CA ILE A 294 1.79 -12.08 -15.05
C ILE A 294 0.41 -11.57 -14.62
N ASN A 295 0.24 -11.20 -13.35
CA ASN A 295 -1.00 -10.60 -12.85
C ASN A 295 -1.34 -9.28 -13.57
N SER A 296 -0.34 -8.50 -13.97
CA SER A 296 -0.54 -7.30 -14.78
C SER A 296 -0.92 -7.64 -16.22
N ALA A 297 -0.44 -8.75 -16.78
CA ALA A 297 -0.85 -9.19 -18.11
C ALA A 297 -2.30 -9.69 -18.14
N THR A 298 -2.78 -10.33 -17.08
CA THR A 298 -4.16 -10.85 -16.96
C THR A 298 -5.16 -9.85 -16.35
N MET A 299 -4.70 -8.66 -15.95
CA MET A 299 -5.44 -7.69 -15.12
C MET A 299 -5.83 -8.20 -13.73
N VAL A 300 -5.37 -9.38 -13.29
CA VAL A 300 -5.55 -9.84 -11.91
C VAL A 300 -4.88 -8.91 -10.90
N ASN A 301 -3.75 -8.28 -11.24
CA ASN A 301 -3.12 -7.30 -10.34
C ASN A 301 -4.09 -6.15 -10.04
N LYS A 302 -4.74 -5.62 -11.08
CA LYS A 302 -5.76 -4.57 -10.93
C LYS A 302 -7.01 -5.07 -10.20
N ALA A 303 -7.36 -6.33 -10.38
CA ALA A 303 -8.48 -6.96 -9.70
C ALA A 303 -8.26 -7.03 -8.18
N LEU A 304 -7.05 -7.41 -7.73
CA LEU A 304 -6.65 -7.38 -6.32
C LEU A 304 -6.65 -5.95 -5.76
N GLU A 305 -6.18 -4.99 -6.54
CA GLU A 305 -6.15 -3.58 -6.15
C GLU A 305 -7.54 -2.94 -6.04
N VAL A 306 -8.53 -3.43 -6.79
CA VAL A 306 -9.94 -3.03 -6.62
C VAL A 306 -10.50 -3.51 -5.28
N ILE A 307 -10.18 -4.74 -4.86
CA ILE A 307 -10.52 -5.24 -3.52
C ILE A 307 -9.79 -4.41 -2.46
N GLU A 308 -8.50 -4.19 -2.63
CA GLU A 308 -7.72 -3.35 -1.71
C GLU A 308 -8.28 -1.92 -1.58
N ALA A 309 -8.71 -1.31 -2.68
CA ALA A 309 -9.32 0.03 -2.65
C ALA A 309 -10.65 0.03 -1.89
N HIS A 310 -11.46 -1.01 -2.03
CA HIS A 310 -12.67 -1.19 -1.23
C HIS A 310 -12.33 -1.30 0.27
N GLU A 311 -11.42 -2.20 0.63
CA GLU A 311 -11.03 -2.47 2.01
C GLU A 311 -10.39 -1.26 2.70
N LEU A 312 -9.57 -0.51 1.97
CA LEU A 312 -8.92 0.69 2.48
C LEU A 312 -9.93 1.82 2.67
N PHE A 313 -10.61 2.21 1.59
CA PHE A 313 -11.33 3.49 1.53
C PHE A 313 -12.82 3.37 1.83
N ASP A 314 -13.33 2.14 2.04
CA ASP A 314 -14.72 1.84 2.34
C ASP A 314 -15.68 2.48 1.33
N VAL A 315 -15.31 2.34 0.05
CA VAL A 315 -16.09 2.75 -1.13
C VAL A 315 -16.68 1.48 -1.78
N PRO A 316 -18.00 1.44 -2.07
CA PRO A 316 -18.63 0.27 -2.69
C PRO A 316 -17.98 -0.14 -4.02
N TYR A 317 -17.94 -1.43 -4.33
CA TYR A 317 -17.36 -1.94 -5.59
C TYR A 317 -17.99 -1.33 -6.87
N ALA A 318 -19.27 -0.98 -6.81
CA ALA A 318 -19.98 -0.28 -7.88
C ALA A 318 -19.40 1.13 -8.16
N ASP A 319 -18.80 1.75 -7.15
CA ASP A 319 -18.22 3.10 -7.17
C ASP A 319 -16.68 3.08 -7.31
N ILE A 320 -16.11 1.94 -7.69
CA ILE A 320 -14.69 1.80 -8.05
C ILE A 320 -14.62 1.49 -9.55
N THR A 321 -14.06 2.40 -10.34
CA THR A 321 -13.91 2.24 -11.80
C THR A 321 -12.45 2.02 -12.16
N VAL A 322 -12.20 1.08 -13.07
CA VAL A 322 -10.86 0.84 -13.62
C VAL A 322 -10.72 1.55 -14.96
N MET A 323 -9.63 2.30 -15.13
CA MET A 323 -9.29 2.96 -16.39
C MET A 323 -7.88 2.54 -16.83
N VAL A 324 -7.73 2.16 -18.10
CA VAL A 324 -6.41 1.87 -18.67
C VAL A 324 -5.72 3.18 -19.04
N HIS A 325 -4.60 3.45 -18.37
CA HIS A 325 -3.70 4.60 -18.57
C HIS A 325 -2.27 4.10 -18.89
N PRO A 326 -1.93 3.94 -20.18
CA PRO A 326 -0.69 3.28 -20.60
C PRO A 326 0.59 3.99 -20.17
N GLN A 327 0.54 5.32 -20.07
CA GLN A 327 1.70 6.13 -19.70
C GLN A 327 2.05 5.96 -18.21
N SER A 328 1.13 5.46 -17.38
CA SER A 328 1.30 5.27 -15.93
C SER A 328 1.84 6.51 -15.21
N VAL A 329 1.44 7.70 -15.68
CA VAL A 329 1.82 8.99 -15.07
C VAL A 329 0.76 9.42 -14.06
N ILE A 330 -0.53 9.28 -14.42
CA ILE A 330 -1.63 9.42 -13.45
C ILE A 330 -1.81 8.05 -12.80
N HIS A 331 -1.54 7.98 -11.50
CA HIS A 331 -1.53 6.73 -10.75
C HIS A 331 -2.90 6.34 -10.20
N SER A 332 -3.79 7.29 -9.95
CA SER A 332 -5.23 7.10 -9.69
C SER A 332 -5.92 8.45 -9.50
N MET A 333 -7.25 8.45 -9.46
CA MET A 333 -8.06 9.66 -9.33
C MET A 333 -9.27 9.46 -8.41
N VAL A 334 -9.77 10.55 -7.85
CA VAL A 334 -11.00 10.59 -7.05
C VAL A 334 -11.96 11.57 -7.70
N GLU A 335 -13.15 11.09 -8.07
CA GLU A 335 -14.27 11.90 -8.54
C GLU A 335 -15.17 12.27 -7.36
N PHE A 336 -15.50 13.56 -7.26
CA PHE A 336 -16.31 14.14 -6.20
C PHE A 336 -17.75 14.42 -6.68
N THR A 337 -18.67 14.58 -5.73
CA THR A 337 -20.11 14.76 -6.00
C THR A 337 -20.46 16.05 -6.73
N ASP A 338 -19.56 17.04 -6.76
CA ASP A 338 -19.71 18.29 -7.49
C ASP A 338 -19.23 18.20 -8.95
N GLY A 339 -18.67 17.06 -9.37
CA GLY A 339 -18.11 16.82 -10.70
C GLY A 339 -16.62 17.12 -10.84
N SER A 340 -15.95 17.54 -9.76
CA SER A 340 -14.49 17.68 -9.72
C SER A 340 -13.81 16.31 -9.69
N THR A 341 -12.65 16.20 -10.34
CA THR A 341 -11.78 15.03 -10.25
C THR A 341 -10.39 15.48 -9.86
N LEU A 342 -9.86 14.92 -8.76
CA LEU A 342 -8.47 15.10 -8.37
C LEU A 342 -7.66 13.89 -8.84
N ALA A 343 -6.56 14.16 -9.56
CA ALA A 343 -5.63 13.16 -10.04
C ALA A 343 -4.26 13.36 -9.39
N GLN A 344 -3.62 12.27 -8.95
CA GLN A 344 -2.23 12.30 -8.56
C GLN A 344 -1.37 11.86 -9.74
N ALA A 345 -0.40 12.71 -10.10
CA ALA A 345 0.49 12.50 -11.24
C ALA A 345 1.98 12.53 -10.83
N SER A 346 2.75 11.57 -11.32
CA SER A 346 4.21 11.50 -11.19
C SER A 346 4.81 10.55 -12.24
N PRO A 347 6.11 10.66 -12.57
CA PRO A 347 6.78 9.58 -13.29
C PRO A 347 6.68 8.25 -12.50
N PRO A 348 6.60 7.10 -13.18
CA PRO A 348 6.46 5.80 -12.53
C PRO A 348 7.73 5.43 -11.74
N ASP A 349 7.71 5.66 -10.42
CA ASP A 349 8.78 5.30 -9.49
C ASP A 349 8.19 4.96 -8.10
N MET A 350 8.37 3.71 -7.67
CA MET A 350 7.87 3.23 -6.37
C MET A 350 8.52 3.92 -5.17
N ARG A 351 9.66 4.63 -5.35
CA ARG A 351 10.22 5.43 -4.27
C ARG A 351 9.28 6.52 -3.79
N LEU A 352 8.41 7.05 -4.65
CA LEU A 352 7.43 8.08 -4.27
C LEU A 352 6.41 7.56 -3.26
N PRO A 353 5.62 6.50 -3.55
CA PRO A 353 4.64 6.00 -2.60
C PRO A 353 5.29 5.34 -1.37
N ILE A 354 6.48 4.73 -1.50
CA ILE A 354 7.24 4.23 -0.34
C ILE A 354 7.63 5.39 0.57
N ALA A 355 8.24 6.45 0.04
CA ALA A 355 8.66 7.59 0.86
C ALA A 355 7.47 8.30 1.51
N LEU A 356 6.33 8.37 0.82
CA LEU A 356 5.08 8.86 1.41
C LEU A 356 4.61 7.96 2.56
N GLY A 357 4.64 6.64 2.40
CA GLY A 357 4.33 5.67 3.46
C GLY A 357 5.19 5.85 4.71
N LEU A 358 6.50 6.06 4.54
CA LEU A 358 7.44 6.27 5.64
C LEU A 358 7.27 7.64 6.32
N GLY A 359 6.98 8.69 5.53
CA GLY A 359 6.93 10.08 5.97
C GLY A 359 5.54 10.59 6.36
N TRP A 360 4.48 9.81 6.13
CA TRP A 360 3.09 10.28 6.20
C TRP A 360 2.76 11.03 7.50
N PRO A 361 2.01 12.15 7.45
CA PRO A 361 1.40 12.79 6.27
C PRO A 361 2.33 13.77 5.53
N ASP A 362 3.59 13.86 5.94
CA ASP A 362 4.57 14.80 5.40
C ASP A 362 5.21 14.27 4.11
N ARG A 363 5.55 15.19 3.21
CA ARG A 363 6.30 14.85 1.99
C ARG A 363 7.79 14.74 2.29
N VAL A 364 8.43 13.70 1.76
CA VAL A 364 9.88 13.55 1.75
C VAL A 364 10.45 14.28 0.52
N PRO A 365 11.31 15.30 0.71
CA PRO A 365 11.93 16.01 -0.41
C PRO A 365 12.72 15.06 -1.32
N ASP A 366 12.67 15.29 -2.63
CA ASP A 366 13.49 14.59 -3.64
C ASP A 366 13.42 13.05 -3.56
N ALA A 367 12.27 12.51 -3.12
CA ALA A 367 12.05 11.06 -3.03
C ALA A 367 12.14 10.37 -4.41
N ALA A 368 11.59 11.03 -5.44
CA ALA A 368 11.57 10.61 -6.84
C ALA A 368 11.65 11.83 -7.77
N ALA A 369 11.89 11.60 -9.07
CA ALA A 369 11.92 12.66 -10.07
C ALA A 369 10.53 13.30 -10.27
N ALA A 370 10.50 14.61 -10.49
CA ALA A 370 9.27 15.33 -10.84
C ALA A 370 8.93 15.17 -12.32
N VAL A 371 7.65 15.40 -12.69
CA VAL A 371 7.24 15.55 -14.09
C VAL A 371 7.98 16.75 -14.70
N ASP A 372 8.57 16.55 -15.88
CA ASP A 372 9.18 17.64 -16.64
C ASP A 372 8.11 18.47 -17.36
N TRP A 373 7.76 19.61 -16.77
CA TRP A 373 6.78 20.54 -17.33
C TRP A 373 7.32 21.43 -18.45
N THR A 374 8.58 21.26 -18.88
CA THR A 374 9.12 21.96 -20.05
C THR A 374 8.77 21.26 -21.37
N ALA A 375 8.38 19.99 -21.31
CA ALA A 375 7.93 19.19 -22.45
C ALA A 375 6.39 19.16 -22.57
N SER A 376 5.88 18.94 -23.77
CA SER A 376 4.46 18.62 -24.00
C SER A 376 4.16 17.17 -23.62
N HIS A 377 2.98 16.93 -23.04
CA HIS A 377 2.54 15.60 -22.61
C HIS A 377 1.20 15.22 -23.23
N THR A 378 1.04 13.93 -23.55
CA THR A 378 -0.24 13.33 -23.94
C THR A 378 -0.55 12.20 -22.97
N TRP A 379 -1.73 12.24 -22.35
CA TRP A 379 -2.21 11.18 -21.45
C TRP A 379 -3.48 10.57 -22.02
N GLU A 380 -3.45 9.27 -22.24
CA GLU A 380 -4.57 8.51 -22.81
C GLU A 380 -5.27 7.71 -21.72
N PHE A 381 -6.59 7.64 -21.81
CA PHE A 381 -7.44 6.86 -20.93
C PHE A 381 -8.43 6.07 -21.77
N ALA A 382 -8.55 4.78 -21.49
CA ALA A 382 -9.55 3.91 -22.09
C ALA A 382 -10.26 3.11 -20.98
N PRO A 383 -11.55 2.77 -21.14
CA PRO A 383 -12.19 1.81 -20.26
C PRO A 383 -11.47 0.46 -20.32
N LEU A 384 -11.56 -0.33 -19.24
CA LEU A 384 -11.14 -1.72 -19.26
C LEU A 384 -12.04 -2.51 -20.23
N ASP A 385 -11.44 -3.41 -21.00
CA ASP A 385 -12.17 -4.39 -21.80
C ASP A 385 -12.45 -5.63 -20.94
N ASP A 386 -13.64 -5.69 -20.34
CA ASP A 386 -14.04 -6.80 -19.46
C ASP A 386 -14.25 -8.12 -20.21
N GLU A 387 -14.42 -8.11 -21.54
CA GLU A 387 -14.53 -9.34 -22.34
C GLU A 387 -13.15 -9.99 -22.51
N ALA A 388 -12.15 -9.18 -22.87
CA ALA A 388 -10.77 -9.64 -22.97
C ALA A 388 -10.16 -9.95 -21.60
N PHE A 389 -10.47 -9.15 -20.57
CA PHE A 389 -9.86 -9.21 -19.24
C PHE A 389 -10.90 -9.27 -18.10
N PRO A 390 -11.61 -10.40 -17.93
CA PRO A 390 -12.72 -10.52 -16.96
C PRO A 390 -12.29 -10.57 -15.49
N ALA A 391 -10.98 -10.52 -15.20
CA ALA A 391 -10.43 -10.69 -13.85
C ALA A 391 -10.99 -9.69 -12.83
N VAL A 392 -11.20 -8.44 -13.24
CA VAL A 392 -11.71 -7.36 -12.37
C VAL A 392 -13.16 -7.59 -11.99
N ALA A 393 -14.02 -7.92 -12.97
CA ALA A 393 -15.42 -8.24 -12.71
C ALA A 393 -15.55 -9.45 -11.75
N LEU A 394 -14.72 -10.48 -11.95
CA LEU A 394 -14.69 -11.64 -11.09
C LEU A 394 -14.25 -11.30 -9.65
N ALA A 395 -13.24 -10.44 -9.48
CA ALA A 395 -12.80 -9.99 -8.15
C ALA A 395 -13.84 -9.13 -7.45
N LYS A 396 -14.55 -8.25 -8.17
CA LYS A 396 -15.68 -7.49 -7.60
C LYS A 396 -16.76 -8.41 -7.08
N ALA A 397 -17.16 -9.41 -7.86
CA ALA A 397 -18.16 -10.39 -7.44
C ALA A 397 -17.69 -11.19 -6.20
N ALA A 398 -16.41 -11.58 -6.15
CA ALA A 398 -15.83 -12.25 -4.98
C ALA A 398 -15.82 -11.34 -3.74
N GLY A 399 -15.47 -10.06 -3.92
CA GLY A 399 -15.47 -9.05 -2.86
C GLY A 399 -16.86 -8.72 -2.33
N GLU A 400 -17.85 -8.53 -3.21
CA GLU A 400 -19.25 -8.27 -2.83
C GLU A 400 -19.88 -9.43 -2.05
N ALA A 401 -19.52 -10.66 -2.42
CA ALA A 401 -19.95 -11.84 -1.68
C ALA A 401 -19.22 -11.99 -0.32
N GLY A 402 -18.07 -11.33 -0.14
CA GLY A 402 -17.35 -11.22 1.12
C GLY A 402 -16.77 -12.53 1.65
N ARG A 403 -16.65 -12.62 2.98
CA ARG A 403 -16.12 -13.80 3.70
C ARG A 403 -14.73 -14.17 3.19
N CYS A 404 -14.42 -15.47 3.10
CA CYS A 404 -13.14 -15.94 2.56
C CYS A 404 -13.05 -15.95 1.02
N ARG A 405 -14.03 -15.44 0.26
CA ARG A 405 -13.98 -15.52 -1.22
C ARG A 405 -12.82 -14.72 -1.84
N PRO A 406 -12.48 -13.51 -1.36
CA PRO A 406 -11.25 -12.83 -1.77
C PRO A 406 -9.96 -13.62 -1.49
N ALA A 407 -9.88 -14.32 -0.35
CA ALA A 407 -8.75 -15.19 -0.03
C ALA A 407 -8.64 -16.39 -0.99
N VAL A 408 -9.79 -17.01 -1.31
CA VAL A 408 -9.88 -18.09 -2.32
C VAL A 408 -9.40 -17.60 -3.68
N TYR A 409 -9.85 -16.41 -4.12
CA TYR A 409 -9.41 -15.79 -5.38
C TYR A 409 -7.89 -15.58 -5.41
N ASN A 410 -7.32 -14.99 -4.36
CA ASN A 410 -5.88 -14.75 -4.25
C ASN A 410 -5.07 -16.05 -4.32
N ALA A 411 -5.43 -17.04 -3.50
CA ALA A 411 -4.67 -18.28 -3.39
C ALA A 411 -4.76 -19.14 -4.66
N ALA A 412 -5.94 -19.18 -5.30
CA ALA A 412 -6.09 -19.86 -6.59
C ALA A 412 -5.25 -19.19 -7.69
N ASN A 413 -5.16 -17.85 -7.67
CA ASN A 413 -4.34 -17.10 -8.63
C ASN A 413 -2.86 -17.43 -8.52
N GLU A 414 -2.31 -17.53 -7.31
CA GLU A 414 -0.91 -17.91 -7.13
C GLU A 414 -0.60 -19.28 -7.78
N GLU A 415 -1.48 -20.27 -7.62
CA GLU A 415 -1.32 -21.58 -8.26
C GLU A 415 -1.44 -21.52 -9.79
N CYS A 416 -2.38 -20.71 -10.30
CA CYS A 416 -2.60 -20.55 -11.73
C CYS A 416 -1.41 -19.85 -12.42
N VAL A 417 -0.86 -18.81 -11.80
CA VAL A 417 0.34 -18.12 -12.29
C VAL A 417 1.52 -19.08 -12.31
N ALA A 418 1.74 -19.84 -11.24
CA ALA A 418 2.81 -20.83 -11.17
C ALA A 418 2.65 -21.92 -12.25
N ALA A 419 1.42 -22.37 -12.51
CA ALA A 419 1.13 -23.35 -13.55
C ALA A 419 1.35 -22.78 -14.97
N PHE A 420 0.93 -21.54 -15.23
CA PHE A 420 1.15 -20.86 -16.51
C PHE A 420 2.65 -20.70 -16.81
N VAL A 421 3.42 -20.21 -15.82
CA VAL A 421 4.88 -20.07 -15.95
C VAL A 421 5.56 -21.43 -16.20
N ALA A 422 5.02 -22.51 -15.62
CA ALA A 422 5.50 -23.87 -15.84
C ALA A 422 4.99 -24.52 -17.15
N GLY A 423 4.22 -23.80 -17.98
CA GLY A 423 3.65 -24.33 -19.22
C GLY A 423 2.55 -25.37 -19.03
N ARG A 424 1.96 -25.47 -17.83
CA ARG A 424 0.90 -26.43 -17.47
C ARG A 424 -0.51 -25.87 -17.56
N LEU A 425 -0.65 -24.58 -17.86
CA LEU A 425 -1.93 -23.89 -17.98
C LEU A 425 -1.80 -22.84 -19.10
N PRO A 426 -2.74 -22.73 -20.05
CA PRO A 426 -2.72 -21.65 -21.04
C PRO A 426 -3.06 -20.30 -20.37
N PHE A 427 -2.70 -19.19 -21.02
CA PHE A 427 -2.89 -17.84 -20.47
C PHE A 427 -4.36 -17.54 -20.08
N LEU A 428 -5.30 -17.83 -20.99
CA LEU A 428 -6.74 -17.68 -20.70
C LEU A 428 -7.23 -18.61 -19.58
N GLY A 429 -6.56 -19.76 -19.42
CA GLY A 429 -6.84 -20.73 -18.37
C GLY A 429 -6.63 -20.20 -16.96
N ILE A 430 -5.87 -19.12 -16.77
CA ILE A 430 -5.68 -18.48 -15.46
C ILE A 430 -7.02 -18.02 -14.92
N VAL A 431 -7.67 -17.05 -15.58
CA VAL A 431 -8.90 -16.43 -15.08
C VAL A 431 -10.09 -17.41 -15.15
N ASP A 432 -10.11 -18.29 -16.16
CA ASP A 432 -11.14 -19.32 -16.29
C ASP A 432 -11.08 -20.32 -15.12
N THR A 433 -9.87 -20.67 -14.66
CA THR A 433 -9.70 -21.52 -13.46
C THR A 433 -10.13 -20.79 -12.20
N LEU A 434 -9.84 -19.48 -12.06
CA LEU A 434 -10.31 -18.69 -10.90
C LEU A 434 -11.83 -18.69 -10.79
N ALA A 435 -12.53 -18.51 -11.91
CA ALA A 435 -13.99 -18.52 -11.93
C ALA A 435 -14.54 -19.86 -11.44
N ARG A 436 -13.99 -20.97 -11.91
CA ARG A 436 -14.38 -22.32 -11.48
C ARG A 436 -14.08 -22.58 -10.01
N VAL A 437 -12.90 -22.18 -9.52
CA VAL A 437 -12.54 -22.35 -8.10
C VAL A 437 -13.50 -21.57 -7.20
N LEU A 438 -13.89 -20.36 -7.60
CA LEU A 438 -14.88 -19.57 -6.85
C LEU A 438 -16.28 -20.17 -6.90
N GLU A 439 -16.69 -20.75 -8.03
CA GLU A 439 -17.98 -21.44 -8.16
C GLU A 439 -18.05 -22.67 -7.26
N ASP A 440 -16.99 -23.47 -7.24
CA ASP A 440 -16.89 -24.70 -6.47
C ASP A 440 -16.59 -24.48 -4.97
N ALA A 441 -16.29 -23.23 -4.58
CA ALA A 441 -15.91 -22.90 -3.21
C ALA A 441 -17.01 -23.25 -2.21
N PRO A 442 -16.68 -23.97 -1.12
CA PRO A 442 -17.55 -24.06 0.04
C PRO A 442 -17.97 -22.67 0.51
N ASP A 443 -19.14 -22.59 1.11
CA ASP A 443 -19.58 -21.37 1.78
C ASP A 443 -18.82 -21.21 3.10
N PHE A 444 -17.58 -20.73 3.01
CA PHE A 444 -16.78 -20.38 4.18
C PHE A 444 -17.45 -19.27 4.97
N ASP A 445 -17.33 -19.31 6.29
CA ASP A 445 -17.77 -18.23 7.17
C ASP A 445 -16.85 -16.99 7.03
N GLU A 446 -17.26 -15.89 7.64
CA GLU A 446 -16.39 -14.72 7.81
C GLU A 446 -15.15 -15.12 8.65
N PRO A 447 -13.91 -14.84 8.20
CA PRO A 447 -12.73 -15.26 8.93
C PRO A 447 -12.63 -14.55 10.28
N GLY A 448 -12.55 -15.32 11.38
CA GLY A 448 -12.32 -14.80 12.73
C GLY A 448 -10.85 -14.81 13.13
N THR A 449 -10.04 -15.61 12.43
CA THR A 449 -8.62 -15.84 12.72
C THR A 449 -7.78 -15.94 11.43
N VAL A 450 -6.46 -15.83 11.57
CA VAL A 450 -5.54 -16.02 10.43
C VAL A 450 -5.64 -17.46 9.92
N GLU A 451 -5.85 -18.42 10.82
CA GLU A 451 -6.03 -19.83 10.52
C GLU A 451 -7.24 -20.09 9.63
N ASP A 452 -8.34 -19.34 9.80
CA ASP A 452 -9.53 -19.45 8.93
C ASP A 452 -9.21 -19.02 7.48
N VAL A 453 -8.46 -17.92 7.34
CA VAL A 453 -7.98 -17.45 6.02
C VAL A 453 -7.08 -18.51 5.39
N LEU A 454 -6.10 -19.01 6.14
CA LEU A 454 -5.16 -20.03 5.65
C LEU A 454 -5.86 -21.35 5.28
N ALA A 455 -6.92 -21.73 6.00
CA ALA A 455 -7.72 -22.91 5.68
C ALA A 455 -8.45 -22.75 4.34
N ALA A 456 -9.06 -21.59 4.10
CA ALA A 456 -9.70 -21.29 2.82
C ALA A 456 -8.70 -21.23 1.66
N GLU A 457 -7.53 -20.61 1.87
CA GLU A 457 -6.45 -20.58 0.88
C GLU A 457 -5.93 -21.99 0.60
N SER A 458 -5.72 -22.83 1.62
CA SER A 458 -5.26 -24.21 1.44
C SER A 458 -6.25 -25.05 0.64
N TRP A 459 -7.55 -24.85 0.86
CA TRP A 459 -8.60 -25.47 0.05
C TRP A 459 -8.51 -24.99 -1.40
N ALA A 460 -8.42 -23.67 -1.61
CA ALA A 460 -8.36 -23.06 -2.94
C ALA A 460 -7.16 -23.54 -3.74
N ARG A 461 -5.98 -23.63 -3.13
CA ARG A 461 -4.76 -24.15 -3.77
C ARG A 461 -4.92 -25.60 -4.20
N THR A 462 -5.44 -26.43 -3.30
CA THR A 462 -5.67 -27.85 -3.56
C THR A 462 -6.67 -28.03 -4.70
N HIS A 463 -7.74 -27.24 -4.71
CA HIS A 463 -8.78 -27.32 -5.73
C HIS A 463 -8.32 -26.80 -7.09
N ALA A 464 -7.60 -25.68 -7.12
CA ALA A 464 -6.98 -25.13 -8.32
C ALA A 464 -6.04 -26.16 -8.97
N GLN A 465 -5.17 -26.83 -8.20
CA GLN A 465 -4.27 -27.86 -8.75
C GLN A 465 -5.03 -29.05 -9.34
N LYS A 466 -6.15 -29.48 -8.74
CA LYS A 466 -6.99 -30.55 -9.33
C LYS A 466 -7.56 -30.14 -10.69
N ILE A 467 -8.05 -28.91 -10.82
CA ILE A 467 -8.58 -28.39 -12.08
C ILE A 467 -7.46 -28.32 -13.12
N ILE A 468 -6.31 -27.76 -12.75
CA ILE A 468 -5.14 -27.62 -13.63
C ILE A 468 -4.68 -29.00 -14.15
N THR A 469 -4.53 -30.00 -13.28
CA THR A 469 -4.14 -31.35 -13.71
C THR A 469 -5.20 -32.03 -14.58
N GLY A 470 -6.49 -31.92 -14.22
CA GLY A 470 -7.57 -32.50 -15.01
C GLY A 470 -7.72 -31.88 -16.41
N SER A 471 -7.36 -30.60 -16.57
CA SER A 471 -7.30 -29.93 -17.87
C SER A 471 -6.14 -30.41 -18.75
N VAL A 472 -5.04 -30.89 -18.16
CA VAL A 472 -3.89 -31.45 -18.89
C VAL A 472 -4.15 -32.89 -19.33
N GLU A 473 -4.90 -33.68 -18.56
CA GLU A 473 -5.23 -35.08 -18.92
C GLU A 473 -6.33 -35.20 -19.99
N GLY A 474 -7.12 -34.14 -20.20
CA GLY A 474 -8.21 -34.10 -21.19
C GLY A 474 -7.87 -33.39 -22.51
N ALA A 475 -6.68 -32.80 -22.63
CA ALA A 475 -6.15 -32.16 -23.84
C ALA A 475 -5.16 -33.09 -24.54
#